data_AF-A0A930FGU0-F1
#
_entry.id   AF-A0A930FGU0-F1
#
_cell.length_a   1.000
_cell.length_b   1.000
_cell.length_c   1.000
_cell.angle_alpha   90.00
_cell.angle_beta   90.00
_cell.angle_gamma   90.00
#
_symmetry.space_group_name_H-M   'P 1'
#
loop_
_entity.id
_entity.type
_entity.pdbx_description
1 polymer ?
#
loop_
_entity_poly.entity_id
_entity_poly.type
_entity_poly.pdbx_seq_one_letter_code
_entity_poly.pdbx_strand_id
1 'polypeptide(L)'
;MIATALKSASAVVLGKEDFKDNKAECSETSNDGTTAIYACKAHGFEGVNEATVTVDVASKSVKSIEVTKFGDTESVGDQATKAAELEKYKGVTLESKVDSTTGATFTSTSLRAMITTALQAATK
;
A
#
# COMPACT_ATOMS: atom_id res chain seq x y z
N MET A 1 22.94 -1.09 27.74
CA MET A 1 21.50 -0.87 27.51
C MET A 1 21.08 -1.83 26.42
N ILE A 2 20.12 -2.70 26.72
CA ILE A 2 19.76 -3.86 25.91
C ILE A 2 19.11 -3.37 24.61
N ALA A 3 19.69 -3.77 23.48
CA ALA A 3 19.11 -3.61 22.16
C ALA A 3 17.85 -4.48 22.09
N THR A 4 16.70 -3.90 22.46
CA THR A 4 15.41 -4.46 22.07
C THR A 4 15.28 -4.18 20.58
N ALA A 5 15.73 -5.12 19.76
CA ALA A 5 15.36 -5.16 18.35
C ALA A 5 13.83 -5.11 18.30
N LEU A 6 13.28 -3.96 17.92
CA LEU A 6 11.91 -3.90 17.43
C LEU A 6 11.88 -4.86 16.26
N LYS A 7 11.27 -6.02 16.50
CA LYS A 7 11.08 -7.07 15.52
C LYS A 7 10.35 -6.41 14.35
N SER A 8 11.08 -6.15 13.26
CA SER A 8 10.50 -5.62 12.03
C SER A 8 9.24 -6.42 11.73
N ALA A 9 8.12 -5.73 11.51
CA ALA A 9 6.88 -6.38 11.13
C ALA A 9 7.16 -7.07 9.78
N SER A 10 7.17 -8.40 9.80
CA SER A 10 7.76 -9.25 8.77
C SER A 10 7.40 -8.81 7.35
N ALA A 11 8.41 -8.53 6.52
CA ALA A 11 8.24 -8.31 5.10
C ALA A 11 7.40 -9.41 4.43
N VAL A 12 6.41 -9.01 3.63
CA VAL A 12 5.55 -9.93 2.86
C VAL A 12 5.70 -9.64 1.37
N VAL A 13 5.66 -10.68 0.54
CA VAL A 13 5.58 -10.55 -0.91
C VAL A 13 4.16 -10.08 -1.29
N LEU A 14 4.04 -8.92 -1.94
CA LEU A 14 2.75 -8.26 -2.19
C LEU A 14 1.72 -9.18 -2.85
N GLY A 15 2.08 -9.83 -3.96
CA GLY A 15 1.18 -10.72 -4.69
C GLY A 15 0.83 -12.04 -3.97
N LYS A 16 1.39 -12.29 -2.79
CA LYS A 16 1.17 -13.53 -2.01
C LYS A 16 0.50 -13.28 -0.65
N GLU A 17 0.31 -12.02 -0.26
CA GLU A 17 -0.41 -11.68 0.97
C GLU A 17 -1.92 -11.86 0.77
N ASP A 18 -2.61 -12.36 1.80
CA ASP A 18 -4.07 -12.52 1.78
C ASP A 18 -4.75 -11.22 2.25
N PHE A 19 -5.39 -10.52 1.32
CA PHE A 19 -6.05 -9.22 1.55
C PHE A 19 -7.58 -9.30 1.62
N LYS A 20 -8.17 -10.49 1.78
CA LYS A 20 -9.64 -10.66 1.75
C LYS A 20 -10.40 -9.77 2.75
N ASP A 21 -9.77 -9.47 3.89
CA ASP A 21 -10.37 -8.68 4.97
C ASP A 21 -10.26 -7.18 4.70
N ASN A 22 -9.28 -6.75 3.90
CA ASN A 22 -9.12 -5.34 3.53
C ASN A 22 -10.15 -4.87 2.49
N LYS A 23 -10.79 -5.78 1.75
CA LYS A 23 -11.81 -5.46 0.73
C LYS A 23 -11.37 -4.33 -0.20
N ALA A 24 -10.14 -4.44 -0.69
CA ALA A 24 -9.56 -3.40 -1.54
C ALA A 24 -10.32 -3.29 -2.87
N GLU A 25 -10.67 -2.07 -3.24
CA GLU A 25 -11.30 -1.73 -4.52
C GLU A 25 -10.51 -0.59 -5.15
N CYS A 26 -10.14 -0.74 -6.42
CA CYS A 26 -9.46 0.31 -7.19
C CYS A 26 -10.20 0.55 -8.49
N SER A 27 -10.40 1.83 -8.82
CA SER A 27 -10.96 2.28 -10.10
C SER A 27 -9.90 3.04 -10.87
N GLU A 28 -9.69 2.68 -12.14
CA GLU A 28 -8.80 3.44 -13.02
C GLU A 28 -9.38 4.83 -13.26
N THR A 29 -8.61 5.88 -12.98
CA THR A 29 -9.00 7.27 -13.19
C THR A 29 -8.34 7.88 -14.42
N SER A 30 -7.19 7.34 -14.83
CA SER A 30 -6.47 7.77 -16.03
C SER A 30 -5.49 6.68 -16.46
N ASN A 31 -5.29 6.53 -17.77
CA ASN A 31 -4.29 5.64 -18.33
C ASN A 31 -3.83 6.18 -19.69
N ASP A 32 -2.54 6.52 -19.81
CA ASP A 32 -1.94 7.07 -21.04
C ASP A 32 -1.10 6.04 -21.82
N GLY A 33 -1.14 4.77 -21.40
CA GLY A 33 -0.35 3.68 -21.96
C GLY A 33 1.08 3.56 -21.41
N THR A 34 1.59 4.59 -20.71
CA THR A 34 2.86 4.55 -19.98
C THR A 34 2.65 4.54 -18.47
N THR A 35 1.62 5.24 -18.02
CA THR A 35 1.28 5.44 -16.62
C THR A 35 -0.23 5.25 -16.46
N ALA A 36 -0.61 4.44 -15.48
CA ALA A 36 -2.00 4.25 -15.07
C ALA A 36 -2.19 4.77 -13.64
N ILE A 37 -3.29 5.45 -13.38
CA ILE A 37 -3.64 6.06 -12.09
C ILE A 37 -4.92 5.41 -11.60
N TYR A 38 -4.89 4.96 -10.35
CA TYR A 38 -6.01 4.31 -9.69
C TYR A 38 -6.41 5.06 -8.43
N ALA A 39 -7.71 5.33 -8.28
CA ALA A 39 -8.29 5.70 -7.00
C ALA A 39 -8.68 4.41 -6.26
N CYS A 40 -8.06 4.18 -5.12
CA CYS A 40 -8.22 2.95 -4.35
C CYS A 40 -8.78 3.24 -2.97
N LYS A 41 -9.50 2.26 -2.43
CA LYS A 41 -9.93 2.23 -1.03
C LYS A 41 -9.73 0.84 -0.45
N ALA A 42 -9.43 0.75 0.84
CA ALA A 42 -9.32 -0.51 1.57
C ALA A 42 -9.56 -0.31 3.07
N HIS A 43 -10.18 -1.30 3.71
CA HIS A 43 -10.33 -1.37 5.16
C HIS A 43 -8.95 -1.47 5.85
N GLY A 44 -8.74 -0.61 6.84
CA GLY A 44 -7.65 -0.64 7.81
C GLY A 44 -8.07 -1.32 9.10
N PHE A 45 -7.68 -0.76 10.24
CA PHE A 45 -8.06 -1.23 11.58
C PHE A 45 -9.47 -0.77 11.98
N GLU A 46 -9.75 0.53 11.88
CA GLU A 46 -11.01 1.13 12.35
C GLU A 46 -11.92 1.56 11.21
N GLY A 47 -11.34 1.94 10.07
CA GLY A 47 -12.10 2.52 8.97
C GLY A 47 -11.55 2.16 7.60
N VAL A 48 -12.00 2.91 6.61
CA VAL A 48 -11.58 2.77 5.21
C VAL A 48 -10.57 3.85 4.91
N ASN A 49 -9.38 3.43 4.49
CA ASN A 49 -8.35 4.30 3.94
C ASN A 49 -8.56 4.44 2.43
N GLU A 50 -8.27 5.62 1.88
CA GLU A 50 -8.33 5.90 0.46
C GLU A 50 -6.99 6.45 -0.01
N ALA A 51 -6.55 6.04 -1.20
CA ALA A 51 -5.28 6.47 -1.78
C ALA A 51 -5.34 6.51 -3.31
N THR A 52 -4.57 7.43 -3.89
CA THR A 52 -4.25 7.43 -5.31
C THR A 52 -2.95 6.63 -5.51
N VAL A 53 -3.01 5.60 -6.35
CA VAL A 53 -1.85 4.77 -6.72
C VAL A 53 -1.51 5.01 -8.18
N THR A 54 -0.28 5.40 -8.45
CA THR A 54 0.24 5.57 -9.82
C THR A 54 1.15 4.40 -10.15
N VAL A 55 0.91 3.75 -11.28
CA VAL A 55 1.63 2.56 -11.75
C VAL A 55 2.32 2.89 -13.08
N ASP A 56 3.58 2.48 -13.20
CA ASP A 56 4.26 2.37 -14.49
C ASP A 56 3.79 1.11 -15.21
N VAL A 57 3.22 1.27 -16.39
CA VAL A 57 2.62 0.17 -17.17
C VAL A 57 3.70 -0.76 -17.72
N ALA A 58 4.85 -0.21 -18.15
CA ALA A 58 5.90 -0.99 -18.78
C ALA A 58 6.65 -1.87 -17.78
N SER A 59 7.02 -1.31 -16.62
CA SER A 59 7.72 -2.05 -15.56
C SER A 59 6.79 -2.76 -14.59
N LYS A 60 5.48 -2.56 -14.68
CA LYS A 60 4.46 -3.15 -13.78
C LYS A 60 4.78 -2.84 -12.31
N SER A 61 5.17 -1.60 -12.05
CA SER A 61 5.65 -1.16 -10.74
C SER A 61 5.00 0.14 -10.30
N VAL A 62 4.90 0.34 -8.99
CA VAL A 62 4.36 1.58 -8.43
C VAL A 62 5.33 2.75 -8.69
N LYS A 63 4.82 3.87 -9.21
CA LYS A 63 5.53 5.16 -9.26
C LYS A 63 5.35 5.96 -7.97
N SER A 64 4.14 5.98 -7.43
CA SER A 64 3.79 6.70 -6.21
C SER A 64 2.49 6.18 -5.60
N ILE A 65 2.33 6.43 -4.30
CA ILE A 65 1.08 6.31 -3.57
C ILE A 65 0.87 7.61 -2.77
N GLU A 66 -0.34 8.15 -2.84
CA GLU A 66 -0.76 9.32 -2.08
C GLU A 66 -2.02 8.97 -1.29
N VAL A 67 -1.96 9.05 0.04
CA VAL A 67 -3.13 8.78 0.89
C VAL A 67 -4.04 9.99 0.85
N THR A 68 -5.23 9.84 0.29
CA THR A 68 -6.22 10.91 0.12
C THR A 68 -7.19 10.99 1.29
N LYS A 69 -7.37 9.88 2.01
CA LYS A 69 -8.17 9.81 3.24
C LYS A 69 -7.63 8.74 4.18
N PHE A 70 -7.45 9.12 5.43
CA PHE A 70 -7.06 8.23 6.51
C PHE A 70 -8.27 7.94 7.40
N GLY A 71 -8.52 6.66 7.68
CA GLY A 71 -9.69 6.18 8.41
C GLY A 71 -9.37 5.38 9.67
N ASP A 72 -8.10 5.26 10.06
CA ASP A 72 -7.67 4.54 11.26
C ASP A 72 -7.35 5.50 12.43
N THR A 73 -6.79 4.97 13.52
CA THR A 73 -6.42 5.74 14.71
C THR A 73 -5.28 6.72 14.44
N GLU A 74 -5.52 8.01 14.62
CA GLU A 74 -4.49 9.05 14.56
C GLU A 74 -3.35 8.80 15.57
N SER A 75 -2.14 9.26 15.24
CA SER A 75 -0.90 9.04 16.00
C SER A 75 -0.42 7.57 16.11
N VAL A 76 -1.20 6.60 15.62
CA VAL A 76 -0.82 5.17 15.61
C VAL A 76 -0.78 4.63 14.18
N GLY A 77 -1.92 4.57 13.49
CA GLY A 77 -2.00 4.07 12.12
C GLY A 77 -1.40 5.02 11.09
N ASP A 78 -1.49 6.32 11.37
CA ASP A 78 -0.99 7.42 10.53
C ASP A 78 0.54 7.36 10.31
N GLN A 79 1.26 6.63 11.17
CA GLN A 79 2.69 6.41 10.98
C GLN A 79 2.98 5.74 9.63
N ALA A 80 2.09 4.86 9.16
CA ALA A 80 2.23 4.17 7.87
C ALA A 80 1.96 5.08 6.66
N THR A 81 1.34 6.25 6.86
CA THR A 81 1.01 7.20 5.79
C THR A 81 2.05 8.33 5.67
N LYS A 82 3.07 8.33 6.52
CA LYS A 82 4.17 9.29 6.46
C LYS A 82 4.99 9.08 5.19
N ALA A 83 5.49 10.19 4.62
CA ALA A 83 6.25 10.17 3.37
C ALA A 83 7.40 9.14 3.36
N ALA A 84 8.17 9.03 4.44
CA ALA A 84 9.26 8.06 4.54
C ALA A 84 8.80 6.59 4.47
N GLU A 85 7.59 6.29 4.94
CA GLU A 85 6.99 4.96 4.85
C GLU A 85 6.37 4.72 3.46
N LEU A 86 5.72 5.74 2.89
CA LEU A 86 5.15 5.67 1.54
C LEU A 86 6.22 5.48 0.44
N GLU A 87 7.40 6.09 0.59
CA GLU A 87 8.52 5.93 -0.34
C GLU A 87 8.98 4.47 -0.49
N LYS A 88 8.73 3.61 0.51
CA LYS A 88 9.06 2.17 0.43
C LYS A 88 8.29 1.45 -0.68
N TYR A 89 7.17 2.02 -1.12
CA TYR A 89 6.35 1.44 -2.19
C TYR A 89 6.82 1.89 -3.57
N LYS A 90 7.74 2.85 -3.70
CA LYS A 90 8.22 3.26 -5.02
C LYS A 90 9.04 2.15 -5.68
N GLY A 91 8.71 1.83 -6.93
CA GLY A 91 9.34 0.77 -7.71
C GLY A 91 8.90 -0.65 -7.35
N VAL A 92 8.00 -0.84 -6.38
CA VAL A 92 7.56 -2.18 -5.99
C VAL A 92 6.65 -2.80 -7.05
N THR A 93 6.78 -4.11 -7.20
CA THR A 93 5.98 -4.99 -8.05
C THR A 93 5.25 -6.03 -7.20
N LEU A 94 4.38 -6.85 -7.80
CA LEU A 94 3.73 -7.96 -7.10
C LEU A 94 4.72 -8.98 -6.48
N GLU A 95 5.94 -9.07 -7.01
CA GLU A 95 6.98 -9.96 -6.47
C GLU A 95 7.83 -9.32 -5.37
N SER A 96 7.64 -8.02 -5.12
CA SER A 96 8.43 -7.28 -4.14
C SER A 96 8.01 -7.61 -2.72
N LYS A 97 8.99 -7.64 -1.82
CA LYS A 97 8.79 -7.77 -0.38
C LYS A 97 8.75 -6.39 0.25
N VAL A 98 7.71 -6.11 1.03
CA VAL A 98 7.57 -4.82 1.73
C VAL A 98 7.26 -5.07 3.20
N ASP A 99 8.03 -4.42 4.08
CA ASP A 99 7.80 -4.44 5.53
C ASP A 99 6.57 -3.60 5.90
N SER A 100 5.93 -3.94 7.03
CA SER A 100 4.95 -3.03 7.63
C SER A 100 5.65 -1.98 8.47
N THR A 101 5.02 -0.82 8.61
CA THR A 101 5.44 0.18 9.60
C THR A 101 5.17 -0.36 11.01
N THR A 102 6.18 -0.30 11.88
CA THR A 102 6.06 -0.79 13.26
C THR A 102 4.96 -0.04 14.02
N GLY A 103 4.04 -0.79 14.65
CA GLY A 103 2.90 -0.22 15.37
C GLY A 103 1.68 0.11 14.51
N ALA A 104 1.81 0.07 13.17
CA ALA A 104 0.75 0.42 12.23
C ALA A 104 0.48 -0.73 11.22
N THR A 105 0.46 -1.98 11.70
CA THR A 105 0.36 -3.17 10.84
C THR A 105 -0.90 -3.19 9.98
N PHE A 106 -2.08 -2.93 10.56
CA PHE A 106 -3.35 -2.95 9.83
C PHE A 106 -3.44 -1.88 8.74
N THR A 107 -3.01 -0.66 9.05
CA THR A 107 -2.90 0.42 8.06
C THR A 107 -1.88 0.05 6.97
N SER A 108 -0.73 -0.52 7.34
CA SER A 108 0.27 -0.98 6.35
C SER A 108 -0.30 -2.05 5.42
N THR A 109 -1.05 -3.02 5.96
CA THR A 109 -1.73 -4.04 5.17
C THR A 109 -2.80 -3.42 4.25
N SER A 110 -3.56 -2.43 4.72
CA SER A 110 -4.53 -1.67 3.90
C SER A 110 -3.85 -0.98 2.70
N LEU A 111 -2.71 -0.31 2.91
CA LEU A 111 -1.92 0.30 1.83
C LEU A 111 -1.41 -0.76 0.84
N ARG A 112 -0.85 -1.88 1.33
CA ARG A 112 -0.39 -2.99 0.49
C ARG A 112 -1.52 -3.64 -0.30
N ALA A 113 -2.72 -3.72 0.26
CA ALA A 113 -3.90 -4.23 -0.43
C ALA A 113 -4.27 -3.34 -1.62
N MET A 114 -4.37 -2.02 -1.41
CA MET A 114 -4.63 -1.05 -2.48
C MET A 114 -3.56 -1.11 -3.59
N ILE A 115 -2.28 -1.14 -3.22
CA ILE A 115 -1.18 -1.26 -4.17
C ILE A 115 -1.27 -2.55 -4.97
N THR A 116 -1.52 -3.68 -4.30
CA THR A 116 -1.65 -4.99 -4.95
C THR A 116 -2.80 -5.00 -5.94
N THR A 117 -3.97 -4.47 -5.55
CA THR A 117 -5.14 -4.38 -6.43
C THR A 117 -4.88 -3.47 -7.63
N ALA A 118 -4.24 -2.32 -7.45
CA ALA A 118 -3.86 -1.42 -8.54
C ALA A 118 -2.86 -2.07 -9.51
N LEU A 119 -1.81 -2.72 -9.00
CA LEU A 119 -0.83 -3.45 -9.80
C LEU A 119 -1.49 -4.58 -10.59
N GLN A 120 -2.38 -5.36 -9.97
CA GLN A 120 -3.12 -6.41 -10.66
C GLN A 120 -4.01 -5.85 -11.78
N ALA A 121 -4.72 -4.73 -11.52
CA ALA A 121 -5.55 -4.06 -12.51
C ALA A 121 -4.76 -3.57 -13.73
N ALA A 122 -3.55 -3.04 -13.51
CA ALA A 122 -2.66 -2.58 -14.57
C ALA A 122 -2.05 -3.71 -15.43
N THR A 123 -2.14 -4.96 -14.97
CA THR A 123 -1.57 -6.14 -15.66
C THR A 123 -2.59 -7.01 -16.40
N LYS A 124 -3.85 -6.58 -16.44
CA LYS A 124 -4.93 -7.28 -17.13
C LYS A 124 -4.83 -7.19 -18.65
#